data_AF-A0A8J4GTG0-F1
#
_entry.id   AF-A0A8J4GTG0-F1
#
_cell.length_a   1.000
_cell.length_b   1.000
_cell.length_c   1.000
_cell.angle_alpha   90.00
_cell.angle_beta   90.00
_cell.angle_gamma   90.00
#
_symmetry.space_group_name_H-M   'P 1'
#
loop_
_entity.id
_entity.type
_entity.pdbx_description
1 polymer ?
#
loop_
_entity_poly.entity_id
_entity_poly.type
_entity_poly.pdbx_seq_one_letter_code
_entity_poly.pdbx_strand_id
1 'polypeptide(L)'
;MVSGMFFNCTYIQLIVILTIYYSYQGLASESISSPPRNTSAENLLKQCYNSQFQPSGTLFNEYLDGQPTRSLYLHRVWWSTKQAEFPLSFFTMCDLNRITALQEQCKSLPGGTVAAAIWLPLSLNGVPEGVDAAAAAEAAKLGPGLSAVHVHIVENATALLDEVFARNEAAANTSCALRLMLLYEIVVQEALAMLMPINIMRNTALIATDSDLVAMLDVDLSANKDLAGLVMRSPQRVTEMVFRAERQHVAWILPAWDVSRSVPSLKRNSVADEALSVSSKEKYRLEEMWKTKKQLFPFALERGYVLGHNATNYDRWFTAQAHYGIEYEEGYEPWFIASR
;
A
#
# COMPACT_ATOMS: atom_id res chain seq x y z
N MET A 1 31.90 9.62 -16.37
CA MET A 1 31.67 10.30 -15.08
C MET A 1 30.18 10.33 -14.85
N VAL A 2 29.64 9.30 -14.20
CA VAL A 2 28.21 9.23 -13.84
C VAL A 2 28.13 9.56 -12.37
N SER A 3 27.56 10.73 -12.07
CA SER A 3 27.41 11.22 -10.70
C SER A 3 26.30 10.43 -10.02
N GLY A 4 26.65 9.65 -9.00
CA GLY A 4 25.70 8.91 -8.19
C GLY A 4 24.78 9.86 -7.42
N MET A 5 23.49 9.84 -7.75
CA MET A 5 22.43 10.38 -6.90
C MET A 5 22.13 9.37 -5.81
N PHE A 6 22.70 9.59 -4.62
CA PHE A 6 22.26 8.92 -3.40
C PHE A 6 20.90 9.49 -2.99
N PHE A 7 19.82 8.78 -3.29
CA PHE A 7 18.52 9.03 -2.68
C PHE A 7 18.52 8.45 -1.26
N ASN A 8 18.85 9.27 -0.26
CA ASN A 8 18.53 8.98 1.13
C ASN A 8 16.99 8.99 1.28
N CYS A 9 16.38 7.81 1.18
CA CYS A 9 14.94 7.62 1.33
C CYS A 9 14.62 7.13 2.75
N THR A 10 14.20 8.07 3.59
CA THR A 10 13.34 7.78 4.74
C THR A 10 12.43 9.00 4.87
N TYR A 11 11.34 8.99 4.10
CA TYR A 11 10.25 9.95 4.24
C TYR A 11 9.09 9.17 4.86
N ILE A 12 8.74 9.53 6.09
CA ILE A 12 7.51 9.06 6.75
C ILE A 12 6.47 10.15 6.48
N GLN A 13 5.41 9.79 5.78
CA GLN A 13 4.29 10.67 5.43
C GLN A 13 3.09 10.36 6.34
N LEU A 14 2.21 11.33 6.55
CA LEU A 14 1.20 11.29 7.61
C LEU A 14 -0.23 11.22 7.07
N ILE A 15 -1.13 10.43 7.69
CA ILE A 15 -2.58 10.49 7.44
C ILE A 15 -3.35 10.70 8.75
N VAL A 16 -4.29 11.66 8.80
CA VAL A 16 -5.09 11.97 10.01
C VAL A 16 -6.59 11.93 9.71
N ILE A 17 -7.34 11.11 10.44
CA ILE A 17 -8.79 10.95 10.24
C ILE A 17 -9.55 11.32 11.51
N LEU A 18 -10.69 12.00 11.33
CA LEU A 18 -11.58 12.42 12.41
C LEU A 18 -13.04 12.23 11.98
N THR A 19 -13.86 11.51 12.75
CA THR A 19 -15.32 11.74 12.75
C THR A 19 -16.04 11.19 14.00
N ILE A 20 -17.14 11.87 14.37
CA ILE A 20 -17.99 11.74 15.56
C ILE A 20 -19.31 10.98 15.29
N TYR A 21 -19.87 10.43 16.38
CA TYR A 21 -21.01 9.53 16.63
C TYR A 21 -22.38 9.81 15.97
N TYR A 22 -23.03 8.73 15.54
CA TYR A 22 -24.49 8.51 15.60
C TYR A 22 -24.81 7.03 15.88
N SER A 23 -25.96 6.76 16.50
CA SER A 23 -26.46 5.41 16.88
C SER A 23 -27.43 4.89 15.82
N TYR A 24 -27.20 3.67 15.32
CA TYR A 24 -28.12 2.97 14.43
C TYR A 24 -28.14 1.46 14.74
N GLN A 25 -29.31 0.82 14.65
CA GLN A 25 -29.51 -0.61 14.90
C GLN A 25 -29.69 -1.41 13.59
N GLY A 26 -28.70 -2.28 13.33
CA GLY A 26 -28.80 -3.68 12.89
C GLY A 26 -29.51 -4.06 11.59
N LEU A 27 -28.79 -4.80 10.71
CA LEU A 27 -29.32 -5.87 9.84
C LEU A 27 -28.25 -6.95 9.61
N ALA A 28 -28.69 -8.20 9.42
CA ALA A 28 -27.89 -9.43 9.34
C ALA A 28 -27.40 -9.76 7.92
N SER A 29 -26.24 -10.44 7.80
CA SER A 29 -25.64 -10.88 6.53
C SER A 29 -25.88 -12.37 6.24
N GLU A 30 -26.06 -12.70 4.95
CA GLU A 30 -26.17 -14.07 4.45
C GLU A 30 -24.80 -14.70 4.14
N SER A 31 -24.72 -16.03 4.27
CA SER A 31 -23.48 -16.81 4.16
C SER A 31 -23.17 -17.25 2.72
N ILE A 32 -21.95 -17.01 2.24
CA ILE A 32 -21.41 -17.56 1.00
C ILE A 32 -20.73 -18.91 1.28
N SER A 33 -20.93 -19.88 0.38
CA SER A 33 -20.41 -21.25 0.52
C SER A 33 -18.87 -21.29 0.44
N SER A 34 -18.28 -22.05 1.37
CA SER A 34 -16.83 -22.11 1.56
C SER A 34 -16.14 -22.97 0.49
N PRO A 35 -14.95 -22.56 0.01
CA PRO A 35 -14.14 -23.35 -0.92
C PRO A 35 -13.59 -24.65 -0.28
N PRO A 36 -13.14 -25.62 -1.09
CA PRO A 36 -12.65 -26.93 -0.64
C PRO A 36 -11.42 -26.84 0.29
N ARG A 37 -11.43 -27.68 1.34
CA ARG A 37 -10.61 -27.60 2.57
C ARG A 37 -9.07 -27.79 2.44
N ASN A 38 -8.51 -28.05 1.26
CA ASN A 38 -7.11 -28.47 1.13
C ASN A 38 -6.17 -27.53 0.34
N THR A 39 -6.65 -26.37 -0.11
CA THR A 39 -5.77 -25.40 -0.80
C THR A 39 -5.63 -24.16 0.07
N SER A 40 -4.40 -23.80 0.46
CA SER A 40 -4.18 -22.53 1.17
C SER A 40 -4.63 -21.35 0.30
N ALA A 41 -5.14 -20.29 0.92
CA ALA A 41 -5.55 -19.06 0.22
C ALA A 41 -4.44 -18.52 -0.70
N GLU A 42 -3.19 -18.67 -0.26
CA GLU A 42 -1.98 -18.35 -1.02
C GLU A 42 -1.91 -19.06 -2.38
N ASN A 43 -2.14 -20.38 -2.38
CA ASN A 43 -2.08 -21.20 -3.59
C ASN A 43 -3.24 -20.90 -4.53
N LEU A 44 -4.45 -20.69 -3.99
CA LEU A 44 -5.62 -20.29 -4.80
C LEU A 44 -5.39 -18.92 -5.46
N LEU A 45 -4.88 -17.95 -4.71
CA LEU A 45 -4.57 -16.62 -5.23
C LEU A 45 -3.49 -16.69 -6.32
N LYS A 46 -2.40 -17.41 -6.08
CA LYS A 46 -1.32 -17.60 -7.05
C LYS A 46 -1.81 -18.27 -8.33
N GLN A 47 -2.61 -19.34 -8.22
CA GLN A 47 -3.17 -20.04 -9.38
C GLN A 47 -4.13 -19.15 -10.18
N CYS A 48 -5.02 -18.43 -9.49
CA CYS A 48 -5.96 -17.51 -10.12
C CYS A 48 -5.21 -16.40 -10.88
N TYR A 49 -4.29 -15.72 -10.21
CA TYR A 49 -3.52 -14.62 -10.77
C TYR A 49 -2.68 -15.05 -11.99
N ASN A 50 -1.93 -16.15 -11.85
CA ASN A 50 -1.02 -16.61 -12.90
C ASN A 50 -1.71 -17.37 -14.04
N SER A 51 -3.02 -17.62 -13.97
CA SER A 51 -3.76 -18.31 -15.03
C SER A 51 -3.76 -17.55 -16.37
N GLN A 52 -3.53 -16.23 -16.32
CA GLN A 52 -3.45 -15.36 -17.50
C GLN A 52 -2.04 -14.86 -17.79
N PHE A 53 -1.03 -15.38 -17.09
CA PHE A 53 0.36 -14.95 -17.24
C PHE A 53 0.89 -15.30 -18.64
N GLN A 54 1.55 -14.32 -19.25
CA GLN A 54 2.24 -14.44 -20.52
C GLN A 54 3.69 -13.95 -20.32
N PRO A 55 4.69 -14.83 -20.51
CA PRO A 55 6.09 -14.51 -20.22
C PRO A 55 6.77 -13.60 -21.26
N SER A 56 6.00 -12.83 -22.03
CA SER A 56 6.58 -11.84 -22.94
C SER A 56 7.09 -10.64 -22.15
N GLY A 57 8.29 -10.18 -22.49
CA GLY A 57 8.82 -8.96 -21.88
C GLY A 57 7.96 -7.76 -22.24
N THR A 58 7.67 -6.90 -21.26
CA THR A 58 6.83 -5.71 -21.46
C THR A 58 7.54 -4.68 -22.34
N LEU A 59 6.84 -4.19 -23.36
CA LEU A 59 7.29 -3.09 -24.20
C LEU A 59 6.67 -1.76 -23.77
N PHE A 60 7.36 -0.65 -24.04
CA PHE A 60 6.91 0.68 -23.62
C PHE A 60 5.58 1.09 -24.27
N ASN A 61 5.35 0.71 -25.53
CA ASN A 61 4.09 0.99 -26.21
C ASN A 61 2.92 0.23 -25.57
N GLU A 62 3.13 -1.03 -25.16
CA GLU A 62 2.08 -1.83 -24.49
C GLU A 62 1.67 -1.20 -23.16
N TYR A 63 2.65 -0.65 -22.42
CA TYR A 63 2.41 0.10 -21.19
C TYR A 63 1.58 1.37 -21.44
N LEU A 64 1.92 2.15 -22.49
CA LEU A 64 1.20 3.39 -22.83
C LEU A 64 -0.20 3.15 -23.39
N ASP A 65 -0.39 2.06 -24.14
CA ASP A 65 -1.67 1.70 -24.75
C ASP A 65 -2.70 1.17 -23.73
N GLY A 66 -2.32 1.10 -22.44
CA GLY A 66 -3.20 0.66 -21.36
C GLY A 66 -3.64 -0.79 -21.47
N GLN A 67 -2.90 -1.61 -22.23
CA GLN A 67 -3.20 -3.02 -22.36
C GLN A 67 -2.97 -3.71 -21.00
N PRO A 68 -3.83 -4.66 -20.59
CA PRO A 68 -3.60 -5.42 -19.38
C PRO A 68 -2.22 -6.10 -19.45
N THR A 69 -1.31 -5.72 -18.56
CA THR A 69 0.03 -6.31 -18.51
C THR A 69 -0.11 -7.77 -18.08
N ARG A 70 0.06 -8.70 -19.02
CA ARG A 70 0.06 -10.14 -18.73
C ARG A 70 1.45 -10.66 -18.32
N SER A 71 2.42 -9.77 -18.24
CA SER A 71 3.84 -10.02 -17.95
C SER A 71 4.19 -10.02 -16.45
N LEU A 72 3.23 -9.73 -15.57
CA LEU A 72 3.42 -9.81 -14.13
C LEU A 72 3.13 -11.23 -13.64
N TYR A 73 4.14 -11.85 -13.01
CA TYR A 73 4.01 -13.16 -12.39
C TYR A 73 3.95 -13.03 -10.87
N LEU A 74 2.89 -13.56 -10.25
CA LEU A 74 2.79 -13.67 -8.80
C LEU A 74 3.67 -14.85 -8.33
N HIS A 75 4.88 -14.54 -7.88
CA HIS A 75 5.88 -15.53 -7.49
C HIS A 75 5.51 -16.22 -6.16
N ARG A 76 5.22 -15.42 -5.13
CA ARG A 76 4.95 -15.92 -3.79
C ARG A 76 3.96 -15.04 -3.04
N VAL A 77 3.15 -15.66 -2.19
CA VAL A 77 2.22 -15.01 -1.28
C VAL A 77 2.60 -15.43 0.13
N TRP A 78 2.62 -14.47 1.04
CA TRP A 78 2.72 -14.72 2.48
C TRP A 78 1.44 -14.26 3.14
N TRP A 79 0.82 -15.14 3.92
CA TRP A 79 -0.44 -14.85 4.60
C TRP A 79 -0.27 -14.93 6.13
N SER A 80 -0.37 -13.79 6.83
CA SER A 80 -0.25 -13.76 8.29
C SER A 80 -1.23 -14.69 8.98
N THR A 81 -0.78 -15.31 10.07
CA THR A 81 -1.61 -16.14 10.94
C THR A 81 -2.36 -15.32 11.99
N LYS A 82 -2.04 -14.03 12.11
CA LYS A 82 -2.72 -13.10 13.01
C LYS A 82 -4.15 -12.84 12.55
N GLN A 83 -5.04 -12.71 13.52
CA GLN A 83 -6.42 -12.30 13.25
C GLN A 83 -6.53 -10.78 13.33
N ALA A 84 -7.24 -10.19 12.37
CA ALA A 84 -7.62 -8.78 12.44
C ALA A 84 -8.67 -8.57 13.54
N GLU A 85 -8.49 -7.52 14.34
CA GLU A 85 -9.39 -7.10 15.42
C GLU A 85 -10.53 -6.20 14.91
N PHE A 86 -10.39 -5.62 13.72
CA PHE A 86 -11.38 -4.72 13.11
C PHE A 86 -11.40 -4.87 11.58
N PRO A 87 -12.55 -4.59 10.93
CA PRO A 87 -12.73 -4.86 9.50
C PRO A 87 -12.25 -3.69 8.64
N LEU A 88 -10.97 -3.32 8.80
CA LEU A 88 -10.26 -2.42 7.88
C LEU A 88 -8.93 -3.06 7.47
N SER A 89 -8.73 -3.19 6.16
CA SER A 89 -7.45 -3.56 5.57
C SER A 89 -6.84 -2.36 4.87
N PHE A 90 -5.57 -2.06 5.11
CA PHE A 90 -4.81 -1.24 4.18
C PHE A 90 -4.38 -2.10 3.02
N PHE A 91 -4.44 -1.55 1.81
CA PHE A 91 -3.76 -2.11 0.67
C PHE A 91 -2.81 -1.08 0.06
N THR A 92 -1.62 -1.55 -0.29
CA THR A 92 -0.55 -0.72 -0.81
C THR A 92 0.28 -1.47 -1.84
N MET A 93 1.17 -0.75 -2.51
CA MET A 93 2.13 -1.30 -3.44
C MET A 93 3.50 -0.66 -3.21
N CYS A 94 4.57 -1.42 -3.44
CA CYS A 94 5.92 -0.89 -3.35
C CYS A 94 6.95 -1.75 -4.08
N ASP A 95 8.19 -1.28 -4.12
CA ASP A 95 9.36 -2.06 -4.54
C ASP A 95 10.16 -2.55 -3.32
N LEU A 96 11.25 -3.29 -3.56
CA LEU A 96 12.13 -3.77 -2.49
C LEU A 96 12.84 -2.63 -1.73
N ASN A 97 12.95 -1.42 -2.29
CA ASN A 97 13.60 -0.28 -1.65
C ASN A 97 12.71 0.39 -0.59
N ARG A 98 11.42 0.01 -0.54
CA ARG A 98 10.40 0.59 0.34
C ARG A 98 9.92 -0.37 1.43
N ILE A 99 10.58 -1.50 1.60
CA ILE A 99 10.21 -2.51 2.61
C ILE A 99 10.23 -1.96 4.04
N THR A 100 11.19 -1.10 4.39
CA THR A 100 11.19 -0.44 5.71
C THR A 100 9.96 0.44 5.90
N ALA A 101 9.53 1.18 4.88
CA ALA A 101 8.32 1.99 4.95
C ALA A 101 7.06 1.12 5.13
N LEU A 102 6.99 -0.02 4.43
CA LEU A 102 5.92 -1.01 4.61
C LEU A 102 5.86 -1.55 6.05
N GLN A 103 7.02 -1.82 6.66
CA GLN A 103 7.08 -2.26 8.05
C GLN A 103 6.55 -1.17 9.01
N GLU A 104 6.88 0.10 8.78
CA GLU A 104 6.33 1.21 9.57
C GLU A 104 4.82 1.39 9.35
N GLN A 105 4.34 1.26 8.11
CA GLN A 105 2.91 1.29 7.81
C GLN A 105 2.17 0.17 8.56
N CYS A 106 2.71 -1.05 8.59
CA CYS A 106 2.13 -2.16 9.36
C CYS A 106 2.12 -1.90 10.88
N LYS A 107 3.16 -1.27 11.43
CA LYS A 107 3.18 -0.84 12.85
C LYS A 107 2.16 0.25 13.15
N SER A 108 1.81 1.09 12.17
CA SER A 108 0.81 2.15 12.32
C SER A 108 -0.64 1.64 12.43
N LEU A 109 -0.87 0.35 12.12
CA LEU A 109 -2.19 -0.29 12.15
C LEU A 109 -2.19 -1.59 12.99
N PRO A 110 -1.90 -1.52 14.31
CA PRO A 110 -1.89 -2.70 15.17
C PRO A 110 -3.30 -3.30 15.27
N GLY A 111 -3.40 -4.62 15.07
CA GLY A 111 -4.67 -5.34 15.04
C GLY A 111 -5.46 -5.19 13.73
N GLY A 112 -4.98 -4.43 12.74
CA GLY A 112 -5.57 -4.42 11.40
C GLY A 112 -4.84 -5.34 10.42
N THR A 113 -5.26 -5.31 9.16
CA THR A 113 -4.58 -6.02 8.07
C THR A 113 -3.86 -5.02 7.16
N VAL A 114 -2.64 -5.35 6.72
CA VAL A 114 -1.96 -4.63 5.62
C VAL A 114 -1.63 -5.63 4.52
N ALA A 115 -2.20 -5.43 3.34
CA ALA A 115 -1.90 -6.19 2.14
C ALA A 115 -0.99 -5.38 1.21
N ALA A 116 0.16 -5.92 0.83
CA ALA A 116 1.13 -5.22 0.00
C ALA A 116 1.54 -6.06 -1.21
N ALA A 117 1.43 -5.47 -2.38
CA ALA A 117 1.98 -6.02 -3.61
C ALA A 117 3.38 -5.42 -3.84
N ILE A 118 4.39 -6.30 -3.90
CA ILE A 118 5.81 -5.96 -4.02
C ILE A 118 6.25 -6.23 -5.45
N TRP A 119 6.65 -5.18 -6.18
CA TRP A 119 7.10 -5.28 -7.57
C TRP A 119 8.61 -5.45 -7.66
N LEU A 120 9.04 -6.41 -8.47
CA LEU A 120 10.42 -6.72 -8.78
C LEU A 120 10.65 -6.69 -10.30
N PRO A 121 11.11 -5.57 -10.87
CA PRO A 121 11.46 -5.52 -12.29
C PRO A 121 12.75 -6.31 -12.55
N LEU A 122 12.74 -7.15 -13.60
CA LEU A 122 13.85 -7.99 -14.04
C LEU A 122 14.27 -7.55 -15.45
N SER A 123 15.40 -6.86 -15.58
CA SER A 123 15.87 -6.34 -16.86
C SER A 123 16.61 -7.39 -17.70
N LEU A 124 16.22 -7.54 -18.97
CA LEU A 124 16.89 -8.45 -19.91
C LEU A 124 18.32 -8.04 -20.28
N ASN A 125 18.67 -6.75 -20.18
CA ASN A 125 19.97 -6.23 -20.60
C ASN A 125 21.14 -6.70 -19.69
N GLY A 126 20.85 -7.33 -18.56
CA GLY A 126 21.83 -7.85 -17.61
C GLY A 126 22.19 -9.33 -17.77
N VAL A 127 21.63 -10.04 -18.76
CA VAL A 127 21.88 -11.48 -18.96
C VAL A 127 23.07 -11.66 -19.91
N PRO A 128 24.21 -12.19 -19.45
CA PRO A 128 25.31 -12.54 -20.35
C PRO A 128 24.84 -13.57 -21.37
N GLU A 129 25.17 -13.38 -22.65
CA GLU A 129 24.96 -14.41 -23.67
C GLU A 129 25.66 -15.71 -23.25
N GLY A 130 24.94 -16.85 -23.27
CA GLY A 130 25.50 -18.17 -22.99
C GLY A 130 25.05 -18.86 -21.70
N VAL A 131 23.82 -18.64 -21.22
CA VAL A 131 23.29 -19.34 -20.04
C VAL A 131 23.23 -20.86 -20.27
N ASP A 132 23.87 -21.62 -19.38
CA ASP A 132 23.89 -23.09 -19.37
C ASP A 132 22.46 -23.68 -19.32
N ALA A 133 22.21 -24.72 -20.12
CA ALA A 133 20.93 -25.42 -20.20
C ALA A 133 20.46 -25.97 -18.83
N ALA A 134 21.38 -26.31 -17.93
CA ALA A 134 21.05 -26.71 -16.56
C ALA A 134 20.43 -25.55 -15.75
N ALA A 135 20.96 -24.35 -15.92
CA ALA A 135 20.45 -23.16 -15.25
C ALA A 135 19.10 -22.70 -15.83
N ALA A 136 18.87 -22.91 -17.14
CA ALA A 136 17.57 -22.69 -17.77
C ALA A 136 16.50 -23.65 -17.24
N ALA A 137 16.83 -24.91 -16.97
CA ALA A 137 15.92 -25.89 -16.40
C ALA A 137 15.53 -25.56 -14.95
N GLU A 138 16.46 -25.06 -14.14
CA GLU A 138 16.16 -24.59 -12.78
C GLU A 138 15.30 -23.33 -12.80
N ALA A 139 15.60 -22.40 -13.71
CA ALA A 139 14.82 -21.18 -13.88
C ALA A 139 13.36 -21.45 -14.27
N ALA A 140 13.12 -22.45 -15.11
CA ALA A 140 11.77 -22.87 -15.48
C ALA A 140 10.91 -23.33 -14.30
N LYS A 141 11.51 -23.74 -13.16
CA LYS A 141 10.76 -24.12 -11.95
C LYS A 141 10.23 -22.90 -11.18
N LEU A 142 10.94 -21.78 -11.21
CA LEU A 142 10.59 -20.55 -10.50
C LEU A 142 9.66 -19.64 -11.31
N GLY A 143 9.69 -19.81 -12.64
CA GLY A 143 8.67 -19.38 -13.56
C GLY A 143 9.19 -19.25 -14.99
N PRO A 144 8.30 -19.12 -15.99
CA PRO A 144 8.70 -19.12 -17.39
C PRO A 144 9.51 -17.88 -17.75
N GLY A 145 10.59 -18.05 -18.53
CA GLY A 145 11.35 -16.94 -19.12
C GLY A 145 12.45 -16.34 -18.24
N LEU A 146 12.71 -16.90 -17.05
CA LEU A 146 13.78 -16.42 -16.17
C LEU A 146 15.17 -16.92 -16.63
N SER A 147 16.19 -16.07 -16.47
CA SER A 147 17.61 -16.45 -16.57
C SER A 147 18.14 -16.91 -15.20
N ALA A 148 19.32 -17.50 -15.16
CA ALA A 148 19.99 -17.86 -13.89
C ALA A 148 20.19 -16.65 -12.96
N VAL A 149 20.52 -15.50 -13.54
CA VAL A 149 20.68 -14.23 -12.80
C VAL A 149 19.33 -13.78 -12.22
N HIS A 150 18.26 -13.85 -13.01
CA HIS A 150 16.92 -13.50 -12.53
C HIS A 150 16.45 -14.42 -11.41
N VAL A 151 16.72 -15.73 -11.51
CA VAL A 151 16.44 -16.70 -10.44
C VAL A 151 17.08 -16.25 -9.14
N HIS A 152 18.38 -15.94 -9.16
CA HIS A 152 19.10 -15.51 -7.97
C HIS A 152 18.52 -14.20 -7.37
N ILE A 153 18.12 -13.24 -8.22
CA ILE A 153 17.48 -12.00 -7.77
C ILE A 153 16.14 -12.29 -7.09
N VAL A 154 15.30 -13.14 -7.70
CA VAL A 154 13.98 -13.52 -7.14
C VAL A 154 14.14 -14.30 -5.83
N GLU A 155 15.12 -15.19 -5.73
CA GLU A 155 15.45 -15.92 -4.50
C GLU A 155 15.90 -14.99 -3.38
N ASN A 156 16.79 -14.03 -3.67
CA ASN A 156 17.23 -13.04 -2.69
C ASN A 156 16.07 -12.15 -2.21
N ALA A 157 15.22 -11.70 -3.13
CA ALA A 157 14.01 -10.94 -2.79
C ALA A 157 13.06 -11.76 -1.91
N THR A 158 12.90 -13.04 -2.22
CA THR A 158 12.09 -14.00 -1.45
C THR A 158 12.64 -14.18 -0.04
N ALA A 159 13.95 -14.38 0.11
CA ALA A 159 14.60 -14.53 1.41
C ALA A 159 14.48 -13.25 2.27
N LEU A 160 14.61 -12.07 1.67
CA LEU A 160 14.38 -10.80 2.36
C LEU A 160 12.95 -10.69 2.89
N LEU A 161 11.96 -11.00 2.05
CA LEU A 161 10.55 -10.94 2.42
C LEU A 161 10.16 -12.02 3.44
N ASP A 162 10.76 -13.22 3.36
CA ASP A 162 10.64 -14.26 4.40
C ASP A 162 11.07 -13.73 5.77
N GLU A 163 12.22 -13.05 5.84
CA GLU A 163 12.73 -12.48 7.08
C GLU A 163 11.85 -11.35 7.62
N VAL A 164 11.37 -10.45 6.74
CA VAL A 164 10.44 -9.37 7.10
C VAL A 164 9.13 -9.94 7.64
N PHE A 165 8.57 -10.92 6.95
CA PHE A 165 7.33 -11.57 7.34
C PHE A 165 7.48 -12.34 8.66
N ALA A 166 8.54 -13.12 8.83
CA ALA A 166 8.82 -13.84 10.06
C ALA A 166 8.98 -12.91 11.26
N ARG A 167 9.68 -11.77 11.10
CA ARG A 167 9.76 -10.72 12.14
C ARG A 167 8.39 -10.12 12.46
N ASN A 168 7.56 -9.89 11.44
CA ASN A 168 6.20 -9.43 11.68
C ASN A 168 5.43 -10.47 12.51
N GLU A 169 5.41 -11.74 12.10
CA GLU A 169 4.69 -12.79 12.84
C GLU A 169 5.20 -12.97 14.27
N ALA A 170 6.50 -12.83 14.51
CA ALA A 170 7.10 -12.89 15.84
C ALA A 170 6.82 -11.65 16.71
N ALA A 171 6.53 -10.50 16.09
CA ALA A 171 6.09 -9.33 16.84
C ALA A 171 4.69 -9.61 17.41
N ALA A 172 4.51 -9.31 18.70
CA ALA A 172 3.23 -9.42 19.39
C ALA A 172 2.13 -8.54 18.76
N ASN A 173 1.02 -8.34 19.47
CA ASN A 173 -0.15 -7.55 19.01
C ASN A 173 0.14 -6.04 18.76
N THR A 174 1.40 -5.64 18.72
CA THR A 174 1.87 -4.30 18.36
C THR A 174 2.04 -4.09 16.85
N SER A 175 1.67 -5.08 16.03
CA SER A 175 1.80 -5.04 14.56
C SER A 175 0.56 -5.56 13.86
N CYS A 176 0.45 -5.29 12.57
CA CYS A 176 -0.66 -5.74 11.73
C CYS A 176 -0.58 -7.24 11.39
N ALA A 177 -1.70 -7.79 10.91
CA ALA A 177 -1.74 -9.00 10.10
C ALA A 177 -1.25 -8.66 8.68
N LEU A 178 0.01 -8.99 8.39
CA LEU A 178 0.66 -8.63 7.12
C LEU A 178 0.38 -9.66 6.03
N ARG A 179 0.06 -9.21 4.82
CA ARG A 179 -0.04 -10.06 3.62
C ARG A 179 0.87 -9.51 2.55
N LEU A 180 1.77 -10.34 2.04
CA LEU A 180 2.75 -9.94 1.03
C LEU A 180 2.51 -10.72 -0.26
N MET A 181 2.63 -10.05 -1.39
CA MET A 181 2.62 -10.66 -2.71
C MET A 181 3.87 -10.20 -3.44
N LEU A 182 4.83 -11.09 -3.68
CA LEU A 182 5.99 -10.78 -4.52
C LEU A 182 5.64 -11.06 -5.97
N LEU A 183 5.63 -10.00 -6.78
CA LEU A 183 5.44 -10.05 -8.21
C LEU A 183 6.75 -9.69 -8.90
N TYR A 184 7.08 -10.42 -9.96
CA TYR A 184 8.14 -10.00 -10.87
C TYR A 184 7.61 -9.76 -12.27
N GLU A 185 8.34 -8.94 -13.01
CA GLU A 185 8.06 -8.63 -14.40
C GLU A 185 9.36 -8.58 -15.19
N ILE A 186 9.40 -9.24 -16.34
CA ILE A 186 10.54 -9.13 -17.25
C ILE A 186 10.36 -7.87 -18.07
N VAL A 187 11.27 -6.90 -17.91
CA VAL A 187 11.23 -5.63 -18.64
C VAL A 187 12.32 -5.59 -19.71
N VAL A 188 11.90 -5.26 -20.94
CA VAL A 188 12.82 -5.19 -22.09
C VAL A 188 13.65 -3.90 -22.04
N GLN A 189 13.05 -2.82 -21.57
CA GLN A 189 13.68 -1.50 -21.51
C GLN A 189 13.95 -1.11 -20.06
N GLU A 190 15.18 -0.67 -19.77
CA GLU A 190 15.58 -0.26 -18.41
C GLU A 190 14.70 0.88 -17.87
N ALA A 191 14.24 1.79 -18.73
CA ALA A 191 13.33 2.86 -18.34
C ALA A 191 12.00 2.32 -17.76
N LEU A 192 11.52 1.15 -18.22
CA LEU A 192 10.32 0.53 -17.64
C LEU A 192 10.57 -0.02 -16.24
N ALA A 193 11.80 -0.39 -15.89
CA ALA A 193 12.15 -0.79 -14.52
C ALA A 193 11.98 0.36 -13.51
N MET A 194 11.90 1.60 -13.98
CA MET A 194 11.64 2.78 -13.17
C MET A 194 10.14 3.13 -13.08
N LEU A 195 9.29 2.47 -13.88
CA LEU A 195 7.87 2.76 -14.01
C LEU A 195 7.06 1.58 -13.46
N MET A 196 6.88 1.56 -12.15
CA MET A 196 6.03 0.55 -11.50
C MET A 196 4.63 0.55 -12.12
N PRO A 197 4.04 -0.62 -12.41
CA PRO A 197 2.70 -0.71 -12.98
C PRO A 197 1.63 -0.49 -11.87
N ILE A 198 1.49 0.76 -11.43
CA ILE A 198 0.76 1.16 -10.21
C ILE A 198 -0.65 0.56 -10.12
N ASN A 199 -1.46 0.65 -11.19
CA ASN A 199 -2.87 0.25 -11.14
C ASN A 199 -3.04 -1.26 -10.90
N ILE A 200 -2.31 -2.10 -11.62
CA ILE A 200 -2.39 -3.56 -11.44
C ILE A 200 -1.78 -3.97 -10.10
N MET A 201 -0.73 -3.28 -9.62
CA MET A 201 -0.18 -3.53 -8.29
C MET A 201 -1.18 -3.19 -7.17
N ARG A 202 -1.88 -2.05 -7.25
CA ARG A 202 -2.96 -1.66 -6.32
C ARG A 202 -4.09 -2.69 -6.34
N ASN A 203 -4.55 -3.10 -7.52
CA ASN A 203 -5.59 -4.11 -7.66
C ASN A 203 -5.16 -5.48 -7.09
N THR A 204 -3.90 -5.86 -7.30
CA THR A 204 -3.34 -7.10 -6.73
C THR A 204 -3.37 -7.05 -5.21
N ALA A 205 -2.92 -5.96 -4.61
CA ALA A 205 -2.95 -5.77 -3.17
C ALA A 205 -4.38 -5.83 -2.61
N LEU A 206 -5.34 -5.19 -3.32
CA LEU A 206 -6.75 -5.20 -2.96
C LEU A 206 -7.34 -6.62 -2.94
N ILE A 207 -7.00 -7.49 -3.89
CA ILE A 207 -7.52 -8.88 -3.94
C ILE A 207 -7.16 -9.67 -2.67
N ALA A 208 -6.01 -9.38 -2.06
CA ALA A 208 -5.58 -10.04 -0.82
C ALA A 208 -6.18 -9.42 0.45
N THR A 209 -7.08 -8.45 0.35
CA THR A 209 -7.86 -7.93 1.49
C THR A 209 -9.13 -8.77 1.72
N ASP A 210 -9.53 -8.93 2.98
CA ASP A 210 -10.68 -9.75 3.41
C ASP A 210 -11.59 -9.04 4.41
N SER A 211 -11.49 -7.71 4.50
CA SER A 211 -12.34 -6.88 5.32
C SER A 211 -13.37 -6.12 4.50
N ASP A 212 -14.49 -5.76 5.12
CA ASP A 212 -15.56 -5.01 4.46
C ASP A 212 -15.13 -3.61 4.02
N LEU A 213 -14.28 -2.96 4.82
CA LEU A 213 -13.64 -1.69 4.46
C LEU A 213 -12.19 -1.91 4.05
N VAL A 214 -11.76 -1.15 3.04
CA VAL A 214 -10.38 -1.11 2.58
C VAL A 214 -9.89 0.33 2.54
N ALA A 215 -8.60 0.54 2.83
CA ALA A 215 -7.94 1.82 2.64
C ALA A 215 -6.81 1.72 1.62
N MET A 216 -6.86 2.57 0.59
CA MET A 216 -5.77 2.70 -0.39
C MET A 216 -4.77 3.73 0.12
N LEU A 217 -3.57 3.28 0.49
CA LEU A 217 -2.48 4.14 0.95
C LEU A 217 -1.22 3.85 0.15
N ASP A 218 -0.44 4.89 -0.16
CA ASP A 218 0.94 4.68 -0.60
C ASP A 218 1.81 4.20 0.57
N VAL A 219 2.86 3.44 0.27
CA VAL A 219 3.65 2.70 1.27
C VAL A 219 4.43 3.60 2.23
N ASP A 220 4.71 4.84 1.82
CA ASP A 220 5.39 5.87 2.59
C ASP A 220 4.46 6.62 3.55
N LEU A 221 3.16 6.33 3.53
CA LEU A 221 2.18 6.89 4.44
C LEU A 221 1.95 6.01 5.66
N SER A 222 1.97 6.65 6.82
CA SER A 222 1.59 6.08 8.11
C SER A 222 0.28 6.66 8.58
N ALA A 223 -0.57 5.81 9.14
CA ALA A 223 -1.82 6.24 9.74
C ALA A 223 -1.60 6.81 11.14
N ASN A 224 -2.33 7.87 11.48
CA ASN A 224 -2.42 8.37 12.84
C ASN A 224 -2.95 7.28 13.79
N LYS A 225 -2.39 7.20 15.00
CA LYS A 225 -2.72 6.17 16.00
C LYS A 225 -4.22 6.08 16.35
N ASP A 226 -4.93 7.20 16.26
CA ASP A 226 -6.35 7.27 16.59
C ASP A 226 -7.24 6.65 15.49
N LEU A 227 -6.73 6.44 14.27
CA LEU A 227 -7.50 5.77 13.22
C LEU A 227 -7.89 4.36 13.65
N ALA A 228 -6.91 3.56 14.05
CA ALA A 228 -7.13 2.21 14.56
C ALA A 228 -7.94 2.25 15.88
N GLY A 229 -7.56 3.15 16.80
CA GLY A 229 -8.10 3.19 18.15
C GLY A 229 -9.54 3.72 18.27
N LEU A 230 -9.91 4.75 17.52
CA LEU A 230 -11.19 5.46 17.66
C LEU A 230 -12.20 5.12 16.56
N VAL A 231 -11.76 4.90 15.33
CA VAL A 231 -12.68 4.71 14.19
C VAL A 231 -13.01 3.23 14.03
N MET A 232 -11.99 2.37 14.06
CA MET A 232 -12.17 0.97 13.67
C MET A 232 -12.55 0.04 14.81
N ARG A 233 -12.30 0.44 16.07
CA ARG A 233 -12.77 -0.29 17.26
C ARG A 233 -14.22 0.02 17.66
N SER A 234 -14.93 0.91 16.96
CA SER A 234 -16.35 1.17 17.17
C SER A 234 -17.20 0.37 16.16
N PRO A 235 -17.84 -0.74 16.57
CA PRO A 235 -18.60 -1.58 15.65
C PRO A 235 -19.73 -0.81 14.96
N GLN A 236 -20.43 0.07 15.68
CA GLN A 236 -21.51 0.89 15.13
C GLN A 236 -21.00 1.81 14.02
N ARG A 237 -19.83 2.43 14.22
CA ARG A 237 -19.24 3.33 13.24
C ARG A 237 -18.82 2.59 11.98
N VAL A 238 -18.18 1.44 12.16
CA VAL A 238 -17.81 0.55 11.07
C VAL A 238 -19.03 0.14 10.26
N THR A 239 -20.10 -0.32 10.91
CA THR A 239 -21.35 -0.70 10.24
C THR A 239 -21.95 0.47 9.45
N GLU A 240 -21.96 1.67 10.02
CA GLU A 240 -22.41 2.88 9.31
C GLU A 240 -21.54 3.16 8.07
N MET A 241 -20.22 3.07 8.21
CA MET A 241 -19.29 3.26 7.09
C MET A 241 -19.51 2.21 5.99
N VAL A 242 -19.57 0.92 6.33
CA VAL A 242 -19.86 -0.14 5.34
C VAL A 242 -21.18 0.14 4.63
N PHE A 243 -22.25 0.42 5.37
CA PHE A 243 -23.56 0.73 4.78
C PHE A 243 -23.50 1.91 3.81
N ARG A 244 -22.84 3.00 4.18
CA ARG A 244 -22.75 4.19 3.32
C ARG A 244 -21.86 3.95 2.11
N ALA A 245 -20.79 3.17 2.26
CA ALA A 245 -19.92 2.81 1.15
C ALA A 245 -20.67 1.99 0.10
N GLU A 246 -21.36 0.94 0.54
CA GLU A 246 -22.05 0.01 -0.36
C GLU A 246 -23.34 0.59 -0.96
N ARG A 247 -24.16 1.26 -0.14
CA ARG A 247 -25.51 1.70 -0.53
C ARG A 247 -25.57 3.12 -1.05
N GLN A 248 -24.62 3.96 -0.66
CA GLN A 248 -24.58 5.38 -1.04
C GLN A 248 -23.34 5.71 -1.88
N HIS A 249 -22.50 4.72 -2.21
CA HIS A 249 -21.28 4.89 -2.99
C HIS A 249 -20.35 5.97 -2.41
N VAL A 250 -20.21 5.97 -1.08
CA VAL A 250 -19.36 6.93 -0.37
C VAL A 250 -17.95 6.37 -0.18
N ALA A 251 -16.95 7.18 -0.54
CA ALA A 251 -15.57 6.99 -0.10
C ALA A 251 -15.18 8.11 0.87
N TRP A 252 -14.38 7.78 1.89
CA TRP A 252 -13.82 8.77 2.81
C TRP A 252 -12.41 9.11 2.37
N ILE A 253 -12.19 10.36 2.00
CA ILE A 253 -10.86 10.86 1.66
C ILE A 253 -10.05 11.09 2.93
N LEU A 254 -8.79 10.66 2.90
CA LEU A 254 -7.87 10.80 4.01
C LEU A 254 -6.88 11.94 3.70
N PRO A 255 -6.85 13.02 4.50
CA PRO A 255 -5.89 14.09 4.27
C PRO A 255 -4.49 13.61 4.67
N ALA A 256 -3.50 13.99 3.88
CA ALA A 256 -2.12 13.66 4.15
C ALA A 256 -1.20 14.88 4.28
N TRP A 257 -0.10 14.67 5.00
CA TRP A 257 0.87 15.71 5.31
C TRP A 257 2.29 15.24 5.07
N ASP A 258 3.11 16.15 4.55
CA ASP A 258 4.55 16.02 4.45
C ASP A 258 5.24 16.81 5.56
N VAL A 259 6.39 16.30 6.01
CA VAL A 259 7.31 17.10 6.81
C VAL A 259 8.04 18.10 5.91
N SER A 260 7.99 19.36 6.31
CA SER A 260 8.65 20.46 5.61
C SER A 260 10.13 20.20 5.33
N ARG A 261 10.59 20.55 4.13
CA ARG A 261 12.01 20.51 3.80
C ARG A 261 12.85 21.52 4.59
N SER A 262 12.22 22.56 5.16
CA SER A 262 12.89 23.53 6.05
C SER A 262 13.23 22.91 7.42
N VAL A 263 12.58 21.82 7.81
CA VAL A 263 12.95 21.05 8.99
C VAL A 263 14.27 20.31 8.70
N PRO A 264 15.31 20.46 9.55
CA PRO A 264 16.56 19.74 9.41
C PRO A 264 16.33 18.23 9.28
N SER A 265 17.05 17.55 8.38
CA SER A 265 16.86 16.13 8.06
C SER A 265 16.81 15.23 9.31
N LEU A 266 17.71 15.47 10.27
CA LEU A 266 17.79 14.72 11.55
C LEU A 266 16.56 14.88 12.45
N LYS A 267 15.73 15.91 12.24
CA LYS A 267 14.51 16.17 13.03
C LYS A 267 13.23 15.74 12.31
N ARG A 268 13.30 15.37 11.02
CA ARG A 268 12.08 15.11 10.23
C ARG A 268 11.27 13.94 10.78
N ASN A 269 11.94 12.86 11.16
CA ASN A 269 11.27 11.70 11.78
C ASN A 269 10.59 12.10 13.09
N SER A 270 11.25 12.87 13.97
CA SER A 270 10.61 13.34 15.21
C SER A 270 9.39 14.23 14.98
N VAL A 271 9.37 15.03 13.91
CA VAL A 271 8.21 15.85 13.54
C VAL A 271 7.07 14.96 13.00
N ALA A 272 7.39 13.96 12.17
CA ALA A 272 6.42 12.97 11.70
C ALA A 272 5.82 12.18 12.88
N ASP A 273 6.66 11.69 13.80
CA ASP A 273 6.25 10.96 15.00
C ASP A 273 5.35 11.81 15.90
N GLU A 274 5.72 13.08 16.12
CA GLU A 274 4.87 14.02 16.86
C GLU A 274 3.50 14.13 16.19
N ALA A 275 3.46 14.35 14.88
CA ALA A 275 2.23 14.49 14.13
C ALA A 275 1.37 13.20 14.13
N LEU A 276 1.98 12.01 14.06
CA LEU A 276 1.29 10.71 14.14
C LEU A 276 0.71 10.47 15.53
N SER A 277 1.32 11.10 16.55
CA SER A 277 0.90 10.99 17.93
C SER A 277 -0.22 11.96 18.33
N VAL A 278 -0.52 12.97 17.50
CA VAL A 278 -1.57 13.96 17.81
C VAL A 278 -2.92 13.27 17.82
N SER A 279 -3.66 13.37 18.94
CA SER A 279 -5.00 12.78 19.01
C SER A 279 -6.02 13.60 18.21
N SER A 280 -7.13 12.97 17.83
CA SER A 280 -8.29 13.62 17.22
C SER A 280 -8.81 14.83 18.01
N LYS A 281 -8.68 14.82 19.34
CA LYS A 281 -9.08 15.93 20.22
C LYS A 281 -8.09 17.10 20.20
N GLU A 282 -6.87 16.87 19.71
CA GLU A 282 -5.77 17.83 19.68
C GLU A 282 -5.43 18.28 18.26
N LYS A 283 -6.37 18.19 17.33
CA LYS A 283 -6.20 18.57 15.91
C LYS A 283 -5.56 19.95 15.72
N TYR A 284 -5.81 20.89 16.64
CA TYR A 284 -5.19 22.23 16.65
C TYR A 284 -3.65 22.19 16.68
N ARG A 285 -3.03 21.13 17.24
CA ARG A 285 -1.57 20.95 17.25
C ARG A 285 -1.02 20.73 15.84
N LEU A 286 -1.72 19.95 15.01
CA LEU A 286 -1.35 19.78 13.60
C LEU A 286 -1.52 21.10 12.83
N GLU A 287 -2.55 21.89 13.18
CA GLU A 287 -2.74 23.22 12.58
C GLU A 287 -1.58 24.15 12.95
N GLU A 288 -1.15 24.14 14.21
CA GLU A 288 0.01 24.90 14.67
C GLU A 288 1.29 24.46 13.95
N MET A 289 1.51 23.14 13.78
CA MET A 289 2.64 22.59 13.04
C MET A 289 2.66 23.06 11.58
N TRP A 290 1.50 23.16 10.93
CA TRP A 290 1.38 23.63 9.56
C TRP A 290 1.46 25.17 9.44
N LYS A 291 0.55 25.89 10.09
CA LYS A 291 0.35 27.33 9.87
C LYS A 291 1.41 28.17 10.57
N THR A 292 1.79 27.80 11.79
CA THR A 292 2.68 28.61 12.65
C THR A 292 4.12 28.14 12.57
N LYS A 293 4.36 26.85 12.84
CA LYS A 293 5.73 26.30 12.92
C LYS A 293 6.33 25.97 11.56
N LYS A 294 5.51 25.92 10.49
CA LYS A 294 5.93 25.53 9.13
C LYS A 294 6.70 24.21 9.09
N GLN A 295 6.29 23.27 9.94
CA GLN A 295 6.87 21.95 10.10
C GLN A 295 6.17 20.90 9.26
N LEU A 296 4.87 21.08 9.02
CA LEU A 296 4.06 20.23 8.14
C LEU A 296 3.53 21.04 6.98
N PHE A 297 3.26 20.36 5.86
CA PHE A 297 2.54 20.90 4.72
C PHE A 297 1.58 19.86 4.16
N PRO A 298 0.43 20.27 3.59
CA PRO A 298 -0.41 19.36 2.84
C PRO A 298 0.41 18.66 1.76
N PHE A 299 0.23 17.35 1.64
CA PHE A 299 1.05 16.55 0.73
C PHE A 299 0.98 17.08 -0.72
N ALA A 300 2.14 17.09 -1.38
CA ALA A 300 2.33 17.47 -2.79
C ALA A 300 1.84 18.88 -3.21
N LEU A 301 1.26 19.70 -2.34
CA LEU A 301 0.75 21.02 -2.71
C LEU A 301 1.85 22.07 -2.97
N GLU A 302 3.03 21.93 -2.36
CA GLU A 302 4.11 22.92 -2.56
C GLU A 302 5.03 22.59 -3.73
N ARG A 303 5.26 21.31 -4.04
CA ARG A 303 6.35 20.87 -4.94
C ARG A 303 6.06 19.56 -5.70
N GLY A 304 4.80 19.15 -5.77
CA GLY A 304 4.40 17.89 -6.39
C GLY A 304 3.29 18.09 -7.43
N TYR A 305 2.55 17.01 -7.65
CA TYR A 305 1.38 16.98 -8.51
C TYR A 305 0.20 17.65 -7.80
N VAL A 306 0.17 19.00 -7.82
CA VAL A 306 -0.86 19.81 -7.15
C VAL A 306 -2.27 19.39 -7.57
N LEU A 307 -2.46 19.14 -8.87
CA LEU A 307 -3.74 18.66 -9.43
C LEU A 307 -4.17 17.30 -8.83
N GLY A 308 -3.22 16.49 -8.37
CA GLY A 308 -3.50 15.21 -7.72
C GLY A 308 -4.10 15.33 -6.33
N HIS A 309 -3.94 16.48 -5.64
CA HIS A 309 -4.27 16.57 -4.22
C HIS A 309 -4.98 17.88 -3.79
N ASN A 310 -5.17 18.83 -4.70
CA ASN A 310 -5.76 20.15 -4.43
C ASN A 310 -7.25 20.12 -4.06
N ALA A 311 -8.00 19.09 -4.47
CA ALA A 311 -9.43 18.97 -4.14
C ALA A 311 -9.68 18.83 -2.62
N THR A 312 -8.70 18.38 -1.83
CA THR A 312 -8.83 18.33 -0.36
C THR A 312 -8.74 19.74 0.24
N ASN A 313 -9.82 20.19 0.88
CA ASN A 313 -9.84 21.48 1.58
C ASN A 313 -9.25 21.36 3.00
N TYR A 314 -7.93 21.50 3.10
CA TYR A 314 -7.19 21.37 4.36
C TYR A 314 -7.59 22.40 5.43
N ASP A 315 -7.91 23.65 5.06
CA ASP A 315 -8.39 24.67 6.00
C ASP A 315 -9.75 24.31 6.61
N ARG A 316 -10.69 23.86 5.76
CA ARG A 316 -11.98 23.35 6.22
C ARG A 316 -11.78 22.11 7.08
N TRP A 317 -10.85 21.24 6.73
CA TRP A 317 -10.58 20.04 7.52
C TRP A 317 -10.29 20.40 8.97
N PHE A 318 -9.40 21.35 9.29
CA PHE A 318 -9.11 21.72 10.69
C PHE A 318 -10.31 22.17 11.51
N THR A 319 -11.24 22.89 10.90
CA THR A 319 -12.41 23.43 11.60
C THR A 319 -13.60 22.48 11.61
N ALA A 320 -13.61 21.49 10.71
CA ALA A 320 -14.71 20.55 10.54
C ALA A 320 -14.85 19.62 11.75
N GLN A 321 -16.06 19.61 12.33
CA GLN A 321 -16.47 18.67 13.38
C GLN A 321 -17.10 17.38 12.82
N ALA A 322 -17.36 17.35 11.50
CA ALA A 322 -17.94 16.22 10.79
C ALA A 322 -17.23 16.05 9.44
N HIS A 323 -17.45 14.90 8.79
CA HIS A 323 -17.07 14.70 7.40
C HIS A 323 -17.74 15.77 6.52
N TYR A 324 -17.08 16.16 5.44
CA TYR A 324 -17.60 17.12 4.49
C TYR A 324 -17.40 16.62 3.06
N GLY A 325 -18.28 17.05 2.15
CA GLY A 325 -18.17 16.71 0.74
C GLY A 325 -16.97 17.39 0.08
N ILE A 326 -16.29 16.66 -0.77
CA ILE A 326 -15.25 17.13 -1.68
C ILE A 326 -15.79 16.97 -3.10
N GLU A 327 -15.57 17.97 -3.94
CA GLU A 327 -15.86 17.87 -5.37
C GLU A 327 -14.67 17.20 -6.07
N TYR A 328 -14.94 16.18 -6.89
CA TYR A 328 -13.89 15.51 -7.64
C TYR A 328 -13.35 16.44 -8.73
N GLU A 329 -12.04 16.51 -8.84
CA GLU A 329 -11.34 17.23 -9.91
C GLU A 329 -10.60 16.22 -10.80
N GLU A 330 -10.54 16.47 -12.11
CA GLU A 330 -9.81 15.61 -13.03
C GLU A 330 -8.34 15.51 -12.62
N GLY A 331 -7.82 14.29 -12.55
CA GLY A 331 -6.45 14.01 -12.11
C GLY A 331 -6.29 13.89 -10.60
N TYR A 332 -7.37 14.03 -9.81
CA TYR A 332 -7.33 13.85 -8.36
C TYR A 332 -7.03 12.40 -7.98
N GLU A 333 -5.98 12.21 -7.18
CA GLU A 333 -5.46 10.92 -6.71
C GLU A 333 -5.50 10.85 -5.17
N PRO A 334 -6.69 10.66 -4.57
CA PRO A 334 -6.81 10.61 -3.11
C PRO A 334 -6.33 9.28 -2.55
N TRP A 335 -5.91 9.32 -1.27
CA TRP A 335 -6.02 8.16 -0.40
C TRP A 335 -7.40 8.13 0.22
N PHE A 336 -7.97 6.94 0.34
CA PHE A 336 -9.36 6.81 0.74
C PHE A 336 -9.61 5.55 1.55
N ILE A 337 -10.72 5.55 2.29
CA ILE A 337 -11.40 4.35 2.78
C ILE A 337 -12.67 4.17 1.94
N ALA A 338 -12.96 2.93 1.52
CA ALA A 338 -14.18 2.57 0.81
C ALA A 338 -14.61 1.14 1.16
N SER A 339 -15.77 0.71 0.66
CA SER A 339 -16.13 -0.71 0.63
C SER A 339 -15.22 -1.44 -0.35
N ARG A 340 -14.88 -2.69 -0.03
CA ARG A 340 -14.08 -3.56 -0.88
C ARG A 340 -14.71 -3.84 -2.25
#